data_AF-A0A0P7YGD0-F1
#
_entry.id   AF-A0A0P7YGD0-F1
#
_cell.length_a   1.000
_cell.length_b   1.000
_cell.length_c   1.000
_cell.angle_alpha   90.00
_cell.angle_beta   90.00
_cell.angle_gamma   90.00
#
_symmetry.space_group_name_H-M   'P 1'
#
loop_
_entity.id
_entity.type
_entity.pdbx_description
1 polymer ?
#
loop_
_entity_poly.entity_id
_entity_poly.type
_entity_poly.pdbx_seq_one_letter_code
_entity_poly.pdbx_strand_id
1 'polypeptide(L)' 'IRVLASLPNNTHAMTAEKSILLIPFLAAVEAGEIKLYEHDQLSWLSQSELFEVNWAPADIAVVKYLEENWDDLLVQFSK' A
#
# COMPACT_ATOMS: atom_id res chain seq x y z
N ILE A 1 5.02 -14.71 -1.62
CA ILE A 1 4.73 -13.45 -0.90
C ILE A 1 4.83 -13.75 0.59
N ARG A 2 5.55 -12.93 1.34
CA ARG A 2 5.59 -12.98 2.82
C ARG A 2 5.06 -11.66 3.39
N VAL A 3 4.17 -11.76 4.36
CA VAL A 3 3.67 -10.60 5.12
C VAL A 3 4.71 -10.22 6.18
N LEU A 4 5.06 -8.93 6.21
CA LEU A 4 6.08 -8.36 7.08
C LEU A 4 5.46 -7.65 8.29
N ALA A 5 4.39 -6.88 8.07
CA ALA A 5 3.68 -6.16 9.12
C ALA A 5 2.24 -5.82 8.70
N SER A 6 1.36 -5.64 9.68
CA SER A 6 0.09 -4.93 9.49
C SER A 6 0.33 -3.43 9.54
N LEU A 7 -0.25 -2.69 8.61
CA LEU A 7 -0.28 -1.23 8.64
C LEU A 7 -1.61 -0.77 9.28
N PRO A 8 -1.75 0.50 9.69
CA PRO A 8 -2.97 0.99 10.31
C PRO A 8 -4.20 0.76 9.43
N ASN A 9 -5.25 0.19 10.02
CA ASN A 9 -6.52 -0.01 9.34
C ASN A 9 -7.17 1.34 9.00
N ASN A 10 -7.90 1.38 7.89
CA ASN A 10 -8.56 2.58 7.44
C ASN A 10 -10.03 2.29 7.08
N THR A 11 -10.97 3.01 7.68
CA THR A 11 -12.40 2.84 7.39
C THR A 11 -12.86 3.94 6.45
N HIS A 12 -13.42 3.56 5.30
CA HIS A 12 -13.99 4.48 4.33
C HIS A 12 -15.51 4.35 4.26
N ALA A 13 -16.21 5.45 4.50
CA ALA A 13 -17.64 5.55 4.24
C ALA A 13 -17.89 5.72 2.74
N MET A 14 -18.64 4.80 2.15
CA MET A 14 -19.05 4.85 0.74
C MET A 14 -20.38 5.58 0.58
N THR A 15 -21.27 5.40 1.56
CA THR A 15 -22.57 6.07 1.69
C THR A 15 -22.87 6.29 3.17
N ALA A 16 -23.99 6.95 3.49
CA ALA A 16 -24.41 7.12 4.89
C ALA A 16 -24.59 5.80 5.66
N GLU A 17 -24.88 4.70 4.96
CA GLU A 17 -25.21 3.40 5.57
C GLU A 17 -24.14 2.33 5.35
N LYS A 18 -23.17 2.60 4.47
CA LYS A 18 -22.16 1.60 4.07
C LYS A 18 -20.76 2.13 4.24
N SER A 19 -19.96 1.37 4.98
CA SER A 19 -18.52 1.56 5.09
C SER A 19 -17.77 0.30 4.68
N ILE A 20 -16.51 0.50 4.32
CA ILE A 20 -15.55 -0.56 4.02
C ILE A 20 -14.37 -0.36 4.97
N LEU A 21 -13.86 -1.46 5.51
CA LEU A 21 -12.63 -1.49 6.27
C LEU A 21 -11.49 -1.99 5.37
N LEU A 22 -10.51 -1.13 5.12
CA LEU A 22 -9.25 -1.48 4.48
C LEU A 22 -8.27 -1.95 5.57
N ILE A 23 -7.73 -3.16 5.39
CA ILE A 23 -6.73 -3.77 6.29
C ILE A 23 -5.42 -3.94 5.49
N PRO A 24 -4.52 -2.94 5.51
CA PRO A 24 -3.29 -2.95 4.73
C PRO A 24 -2.19 -3.79 5.38
N PHE A 25 -1.39 -4.47 4.56
CA PHE A 25 -0.22 -5.24 4.99
C PHE A 25 1.00 -4.85 4.18
N LEU A 26 2.14 -4.68 4.85
CA LEU A 26 3.44 -4.63 4.20
C LEU A 26 3.87 -6.06 3.87
N ALA A 27 4.31 -6.29 2.62
CA ALA A 27 4.69 -7.61 2.15
C ALA A 27 5.89 -7.58 1.22
N ALA A 28 6.63 -8.70 1.18
CA ALA A 28 7.76 -8.91 0.29
C ALA A 28 7.47 -10.00 -0.75
N VAL A 29 7.97 -9.79 -1.97
CA VAL A 29 8.03 -10.82 -3.01
C VAL A 29 9.28 -11.66 -2.77
N GLU A 30 9.11 -12.87 -2.23
CA GLU A 30 10.25 -13.74 -1.88
C GLU A 30 10.84 -14.50 -3.06
N ALA A 31 10.00 -14.87 -4.03
CA ALA A 31 10.37 -15.64 -5.20
C ALA A 31 9.32 -15.48 -6.30
N GLY A 32 9.72 -15.76 -7.54
CA GLY A 32 8.88 -15.64 -8.72
C GLY A 32 8.85 -14.23 -9.29
N GLU A 33 8.01 -14.04 -10.30
CA GLU A 33 7.81 -12.77 -11.01
C GLU A 33 6.36 -12.34 -10.90
N ILE A 34 6.12 -11.04 -10.82
CA ILE A 34 4.76 -10.50 -10.85
C ILE A 34 4.24 -10.58 -12.29
N LYS A 35 3.14 -11.30 -12.48
CA LYS A 35 2.42 -11.40 -13.76
C LYS A 35 1.07 -10.73 -13.62
N LEU A 36 0.74 -9.87 -14.58
CA LEU A 36 -0.54 -9.17 -14.63
C LEU A 36 -1.53 -9.98 -15.46
N TYR A 37 -2.59 -10.47 -14.83
CA TYR A 37 -3.66 -11.24 -15.50
C TYR A 37 -4.89 -10.39 -15.82
N GLU A 38 -5.23 -9.45 -14.92
CA GLU A 38 -6.42 -8.60 -15.04
C GLU A 38 -6.07 -7.10 -15.17
N HIS A 39 -4.87 -6.69 -14.76
CA HIS A 39 -4.44 -5.30 -14.79
C HIS A 39 -3.49 -5.03 -15.96
N ASP A 40 -3.51 -3.81 -16.48
CA ASP A 40 -2.72 -3.46 -17.66
C ASP A 40 -1.28 -3.04 -17.32
N GLN A 41 -1.03 -2.54 -16.10
CA GLN A 41 0.24 -1.93 -15.72
C GLN A 41 0.61 -2.15 -14.26
N LEU A 42 1.92 -2.18 -14.00
CA LEU A 42 2.53 -2.19 -12.67
C LEU A 42 3.79 -1.33 -12.67
N SER A 43 3.92 -0.50 -11.65
CA SER A 43 5.07 0.37 -11.43
C SER A 43 5.57 0.25 -10.00
N TRP A 44 6.88 0.18 -9.83
CA TRP A 44 7.53 0.40 -8.55
C TRP A 44 7.75 1.90 -8.37
N LEU A 45 7.36 2.44 -7.22
CA LEU A 45 7.47 3.86 -6.91
C LEU A 45 8.45 4.07 -5.77
N SER A 46 9.25 5.12 -5.87
CA SER A 46 10.02 5.68 -4.76
C SER A 46 9.13 6.53 -3.85
N GLN A 47 9.65 6.91 -2.68
CA GLN A 47 8.95 7.78 -1.73
C GLN A 47 8.48 9.09 -2.39
N SER A 48 9.33 9.72 -3.21
CA SER A 48 9.02 10.99 -3.89
C SER A 48 7.95 10.86 -4.96
N GLU A 49 7.77 9.67 -5.53
CA GLU A 49 6.79 9.41 -6.59
C GLU A 49 5.40 9.05 -6.03
N LEU A 50 5.28 8.79 -4.72
CA LEU A 50 4.03 8.34 -4.09
C LEU A 50 2.85 9.27 -4.37
N PHE A 51 3.05 10.58 -4.48
CA PHE A 51 1.97 11.54 -4.74
C PHE A 51 1.93 12.04 -6.20
N GLU A 52 2.71 11.45 -7.09
CA GLU A 52 2.66 11.72 -8.54
C GLU A 52 1.59 10.88 -9.26
N VAL A 53 1.11 9.81 -8.60
CA VAL A 53 0.03 8.93 -9.07
C VAL A 53 -1.31 9.27 -8.43
N ASN A 54 -2.38 9.06 -9.19
CA ASN A 54 -3.76 9.29 -8.73
C ASN A 54 -4.31 8.07 -7.98
N TRP A 55 -4.03 7.99 -6.68
CA TRP A 55 -4.55 6.95 -5.81
C TRP A 55 -6.08 7.00 -5.66
N ALA A 56 -6.70 5.85 -5.44
CA ALA A 56 -8.10 5.84 -5.05
C ALA A 56 -8.26 6.49 -3.66
N PRO A 57 -9.40 7.15 -3.38
CA PRO A 57 -9.61 7.85 -2.11
C PRO A 57 -9.41 6.99 -0.86
N ALA A 58 -9.66 5.68 -0.97
CA ALA A 58 -9.53 4.73 0.13
C ALA A 58 -8.07 4.47 0.56
N ASP A 59 -7.14 4.63 -0.38
CA ASP A 59 -5.72 4.28 -0.19
C ASP A 59 -4.89 5.47 0.28
N ILE A 60 -5.40 6.71 0.16
CA ILE A 60 -4.65 7.94 0.49
C ILE A 60 -4.08 7.91 1.91
N ALA A 61 -4.84 7.41 2.91
CA ALA A 61 -4.33 7.34 4.28
C ALA A 61 -3.16 6.35 4.44
N VAL A 62 -3.18 5.25 3.66
CA VAL A 62 -2.09 4.27 3.63
C VAL A 62 -0.86 4.89 2.97
N VAL A 63 -1.03 5.59 1.85
CA VAL A 63 0.07 6.25 1.14
C VAL A 63 0.74 7.32 2.01
N LYS A 64 -0.04 8.12 2.74
CA LYS A 64 0.49 9.08 3.72
C LYS A 64 1.27 8.40 4.83
N TYR A 65 0.74 7.30 5.37
CA TYR A 65 1.45 6.50 6.36
C TYR A 65 2.79 6.00 5.81
N LEU A 66 2.83 5.53 4.56
CA LEU A 66 4.07 5.10 3.91
C LEU A 66 5.07 6.26 3.76
N GLU A 67 4.63 7.44 3.33
CA GLU A 67 5.49 8.62 3.21
C GLU A 67 6.09 9.02 4.56
N GLU A 68 5.25 9.13 5.59
CA GLU A 68 5.63 9.58 6.94
C GLU A 68 6.58 8.60 7.65
N ASN A 69 6.46 7.31 7.35
CA ASN A 69 7.21 6.24 8.04
C ASN A 69 8.22 5.54 7.12
N TRP A 70 8.53 6.12 5.95
CA TRP A 70 9.28 5.45 4.89
C TRP A 70 10.64 4.90 5.35
N ASP A 71 11.44 5.76 6.00
CA ASP A 71 12.79 5.41 6.46
C ASP A 71 12.75 4.30 7.52
N ASP A 72 11.82 4.39 8.47
CA ASP A 72 11.65 3.38 9.52
C ASP A 72 11.24 2.03 8.93
N LEU A 73 10.31 2.03 7.98
CA LEU A 73 9.88 0.82 7.26
C LEU A 73 11.04 0.20 6.47
N LEU A 74 11.85 1.02 5.79
CA LEU A 74 13.05 0.53 5.11
C LEU A 74 14.03 -0.08 6.11
N VAL A 75 14.38 0.60 7.19
CA VAL A 75 15.34 0.06 8.17
C VAL A 75 14.85 -1.26 8.77
N GLN A 76 13.55 -1.36 9.08
CA GLN A 76 12.98 -2.52 9.74
C GLN A 76 12.88 -3.74 8.81
N PHE A 77 12.64 -3.52 7.51
CA PHE A 77 12.25 -4.60 6.59
C PHE A 77 13.15 -4.78 5.36
N SER A 78 14.22 -4.00 5.19
CA SER A 78 15.18 -4.15 4.06
C SER A 78 16.21 -5.28 4.25
N LYS A 79 15.82 -6.41 4.86
CA LYS A 79 16.70 -7.57 5.06
C LYS A 79 16.21 -8.83 4.36
#